data_AF-A0A1Y0MY58-F1
#
_entry.id   AF-A0A1Y0MY58-F1
#
_cell.length_a   1.000
_cell.length_b   1.000
_cell.length_c   1.000
_cell.angle_alpha   90.00
_cell.angle_beta   90.00
_cell.angle_gamma   90.00
#
_symmetry.space_group_name_H-M   'P 1'
#
loop_
_entity.id
_entity.type
_entity.pdbx_description
1 polymer ?
#
loop_
_entity_poly.entity_id
_entity_poly.type
_entity_poly.pdbx_seq_one_letter_code
_entity_poly.pdbx_strand_id
1 'polypeptide(L)'
;MEKVDNKDKNWVICQSCKGNGKRKKSIRKKTRLNYQAALEQYEKTNCEGNAPVQPKGQIYTCLNCKGSGLVSSDNHTLSDKENYPHVAIIGGGIGGTALAVACLHRGIPFTLYERDSGFEARSQGYGLTLQQASKSLNGFGILSLKKGVTSTKHVVHTTDGKIIGEWGIRKWGRSDTKSSPKRKNVHIARQSLRLALLEQLNGHDSIKWGHQLLGYKESEEGVILNFEVNKEIKSTKADLVVGADGIRSTVRKQLIGEETTPLRYLSCIAILGICPLDNLKNIESSLLDAATVFQTANGNERIYIMPYDSETVMWQLSFPLSEEEAKELSAKGTKALKEESCKRTLWHNPIPQIVEATPETLISGYPVYDRQLLDADLLKKGTKVTLIGDAAHPMSPFKGQGANQALLDALSLARGIYKGCKPLSQWKEIGIRKSILTEFESEMIERSASKVKGSAEAAELLHSEIVLYEGDGPRGKHRKKKDI
;
A
#
# COMPACT_ATOMS: atom_id res chain seq x y z
N MET A 1 -15.83 -24.97 -5.40
CA MET A 1 -14.82 -25.41 -6.38
C MET A 1 -15.14 -24.78 -7.73
N GLU A 2 -14.56 -23.62 -8.02
CA GLU A 2 -14.44 -23.14 -9.40
C GLU A 2 -13.05 -23.56 -9.88
N LYS A 3 -12.98 -24.34 -10.97
CA LYS A 3 -11.72 -24.71 -11.61
C LYS A 3 -11.06 -23.42 -12.14
N VAL A 4 -10.01 -22.96 -11.47
CA VAL A 4 -9.20 -21.83 -11.94
C VAL A 4 -8.19 -22.37 -12.94
N ASP A 5 -8.62 -22.50 -14.19
CA ASP A 5 -7.71 -22.67 -15.33
C ASP A 5 -6.98 -21.34 -15.52
N ASN A 6 -5.76 -21.28 -14.96
CA ASN A 6 -4.80 -20.22 -15.19
C ASN A 6 -3.94 -20.58 -16.41
N LYS A 7 -4.59 -20.80 -17.56
CA LYS A 7 -3.91 -20.60 -18.85
C LYS A 7 -3.40 -19.16 -18.87
N ASP A 8 -2.24 -18.92 -19.48
CA ASP A 8 -1.59 -17.60 -19.62
C ASP A 8 -2.58 -16.58 -20.20
N LYS A 9 -3.34 -15.93 -19.32
CA LYS A 9 -4.36 -14.95 -19.69
C LYS A 9 -3.69 -13.60 -19.72
N ASN A 10 -3.53 -13.08 -20.92
CA ASN A 10 -3.07 -11.71 -21.11
C ASN A 10 -4.18 -10.74 -20.74
N TRP A 11 -3.78 -9.53 -20.36
CA TRP A 11 -4.71 -8.47 -20.00
C TRP A 11 -4.53 -7.28 -20.93
N VAL A 12 -5.68 -6.79 -21.40
CA VAL A 12 -5.77 -5.53 -22.15
C VAL A 12 -6.73 -4.60 -21.47
N ILE A 13 -6.61 -3.31 -21.77
CA ILE A 13 -7.53 -2.30 -21.28
C ILE A 13 -8.98 -2.58 -21.70
N CYS A 14 -9.90 -2.30 -20.79
CA CYS A 14 -11.32 -2.34 -21.09
C CYS A 14 -11.70 -1.11 -21.93
N GLN A 15 -12.00 -1.32 -23.22
CA GLN A 15 -12.36 -0.23 -24.15
C GLN A 15 -13.61 0.55 -23.72
N SER A 16 -14.58 -0.10 -23.08
CA SER A 16 -15.83 0.54 -22.60
C SER A 16 -15.60 1.65 -21.58
N CYS A 17 -14.58 1.52 -20.73
CA CYS A 17 -14.22 2.51 -19.73
C CYS A 17 -12.83 3.14 -19.94
N LYS A 18 -12.18 2.82 -21.07
CA LYS A 18 -10.83 3.27 -21.42
C LYS A 18 -9.82 3.02 -20.27
N GLY A 19 -9.83 1.81 -19.71
CA GLY A 19 -8.87 1.43 -18.65
C GLY A 19 -9.18 1.93 -17.23
N ASN A 20 -10.22 2.77 -17.04
CA ASN A 20 -10.49 3.43 -15.76
C ASN A 20 -11.25 2.54 -14.74
N GLY A 21 -11.93 1.50 -15.21
CA GLY A 21 -12.84 0.69 -14.38
C GLY A 21 -14.13 1.40 -13.98
N LYS A 22 -14.23 2.71 -14.21
CA LYS A 22 -15.40 3.55 -13.91
C LYS A 22 -15.87 4.27 -15.16
N ARG A 23 -17.18 4.53 -15.25
CA ARG A 23 -17.82 5.33 -16.31
C ARG A 23 -18.62 6.46 -15.68
N LYS A 24 -18.74 7.57 -16.39
CA LYS A 24 -19.53 8.74 -15.97
C LYS A 24 -20.85 8.73 -16.75
N LYS A 25 -21.99 8.82 -16.06
CA LYS A 25 -23.29 9.04 -16.72
C LYS A 25 -23.31 10.44 -17.33
N SER A 26 -23.98 10.59 -18.47
CA SER A 26 -24.29 11.92 -18.99
C SER A 26 -25.11 12.70 -17.96
N ILE A 27 -24.83 14.00 -17.87
CA ILE A 27 -25.61 14.90 -17.02
C ILE A 27 -27.00 15.02 -17.67
N ARG A 28 -28.06 14.95 -16.87
CA ARG A 28 -29.43 15.11 -17.38
C ARG A 28 -29.58 16.47 -18.06
N LYS A 29 -30.29 16.53 -19.20
CA LYS A 29 -30.48 17.76 -19.98
C LYS A 29 -30.94 18.94 -19.11
N LYS A 30 -31.91 18.71 -18.22
CA LYS A 30 -32.40 19.72 -17.26
C LYS A 30 -31.29 20.27 -16.36
N THR A 31 -30.45 19.42 -15.78
CA THR A 31 -29.33 19.85 -14.92
C THR A 31 -28.30 20.67 -15.71
N ARG A 32 -28.04 20.30 -16.96
CA ARG A 32 -27.14 21.08 -17.83
C ARG A 32 -27.71 22.46 -18.16
N LEU A 33 -28.99 22.53 -18.53
CA LEU A 33 -29.66 23.79 -18.85
C LEU A 33 -29.75 24.72 -17.63
N ASN A 34 -30.06 24.18 -16.44
CA ASN A 34 -30.09 24.97 -15.21
C ASN A 34 -28.70 25.55 -14.87
N TYR A 35 -27.63 24.78 -15.08
CA TYR A 35 -26.27 25.28 -14.89
C TYR A 35 -25.92 26.39 -15.89
N GLN A 36 -26.30 26.25 -17.16
CA GLN A 36 -26.08 27.28 -18.18
C GLN A 36 -26.81 28.58 -17.82
N ALA A 37 -28.09 28.50 -17.44
CA ALA A 37 -28.86 29.67 -17.02
C ALA A 37 -28.25 30.35 -15.78
N ALA A 38 -27.77 29.57 -14.80
CA ALA A 38 -27.10 30.11 -13.62
C ALA A 38 -25.75 30.76 -13.96
N LEU A 39 -24.99 30.19 -14.91
CA LEU A 39 -23.71 30.76 -15.37
C LEU A 39 -23.93 32.07 -16.13
N GLU A 40 -24.89 32.11 -17.04
CA GLU A 40 -25.27 33.34 -17.75
C GLU A 40 -25.73 34.43 -16.78
N GLN A 41 -26.45 34.08 -15.71
CA GLN A 41 -26.85 35.03 -14.68
C GLN A 41 -25.65 35.55 -13.89
N TYR A 42 -24.71 34.67 -13.51
CA TYR A 42 -23.48 35.03 -12.81
C TYR A 42 -22.58 35.96 -13.65
N GLU A 43 -22.48 35.70 -14.95
CA GLU A 43 -21.74 36.56 -15.89
C GLU A 43 -22.43 37.93 -16.04
N LYS A 44 -23.77 37.98 -16.07
CA LYS A 44 -24.55 39.24 -16.11
C LYS A 44 -24.41 40.08 -14.84
N THR A 45 -24.10 39.48 -13.69
CA THR A 45 -23.85 40.19 -12.43
C THR A 45 -22.37 40.54 -12.24
N ASN A 46 -21.58 40.68 -13.33
CA ASN A 46 -20.14 40.96 -13.27
C ASN A 46 -19.35 39.97 -12.37
N CYS A 47 -19.78 38.71 -12.34
CA CYS A 47 -19.17 37.67 -11.49
C CYS A 47 -19.25 37.96 -9.98
N GLU A 48 -20.19 38.82 -9.55
CA GLU A 48 -20.47 39.02 -8.12
C GLU A 48 -21.19 37.81 -7.51
N GLY A 49 -20.73 37.37 -6.34
CA GLY A 49 -21.28 36.24 -5.60
C GLY A 49 -20.61 34.90 -5.92
N ASN A 50 -21.29 33.80 -5.59
CA ASN A 50 -20.74 32.45 -5.76
C ASN A 50 -20.90 31.95 -7.20
N ALA A 51 -19.78 31.62 -7.84
CA ALA A 51 -19.80 31.00 -9.16
C ALA A 51 -20.61 29.68 -9.15
N PRO A 52 -21.51 29.47 -10.11
CA PRO A 52 -22.30 28.25 -10.17
C PRO A 52 -21.40 27.03 -10.35
N VAL A 53 -21.66 25.99 -9.57
CA VAL A 53 -20.84 24.78 -9.58
C VAL A 53 -21.20 23.92 -10.78
N GLN A 54 -20.18 23.59 -11.60
CA GLN A 54 -20.39 22.73 -12.76
C GLN A 54 -20.92 21.35 -12.35
N PRO A 55 -22.09 20.91 -12.87
CA PRO A 55 -22.67 19.64 -12.47
C PRO A 55 -21.77 18.48 -12.90
N LYS A 56 -21.48 17.57 -11.97
CA LYS A 56 -20.69 16.36 -12.25
C LYS A 56 -21.64 15.17 -12.45
N GLY A 57 -21.60 14.57 -13.63
CA GLY A 57 -22.31 13.32 -13.90
C GLY A 57 -21.93 12.19 -12.93
N GLN A 58 -22.91 11.38 -12.53
CA GLN A 58 -22.73 10.29 -11.57
C GLN A 58 -21.73 9.25 -12.10
N ILE A 59 -20.75 8.90 -11.28
CA ILE A 59 -19.76 7.86 -11.61
C ILE A 59 -20.29 6.50 -11.16
N TYR A 60 -20.14 5.48 -12.02
CA TYR A 60 -20.52 4.10 -11.72
C TYR A 60 -19.45 3.12 -12.19
N THR A 61 -19.42 1.94 -11.58
CA THR A 61 -18.50 0.85 -11.95
C THR A 61 -18.81 0.36 -13.37
N CYS A 62 -17.77 0.21 -14.20
CA CYS A 62 -17.91 -0.36 -15.54
C CYS A 62 -18.33 -1.83 -15.43
N LEU A 63 -19.44 -2.18 -16.08
CA LEU A 63 -19.99 -3.54 -16.04
C LEU A 63 -19.11 -4.54 -16.78
N ASN A 64 -18.53 -4.15 -17.93
CA ASN A 64 -17.72 -5.04 -18.77
C ASN A 64 -16.47 -5.57 -18.06
N CYS A 65 -15.81 -4.74 -17.24
CA CYS A 65 -14.61 -5.13 -16.50
C CYS A 65 -14.83 -5.23 -14.99
N LYS A 66 -16.08 -5.08 -14.53
CA LYS A 66 -16.46 -5.11 -13.11
C LYS A 66 -15.59 -4.21 -12.21
N GLY A 67 -15.08 -3.10 -12.75
CA GLY A 67 -14.26 -2.14 -12.02
C GLY A 67 -12.74 -2.28 -12.14
N SER A 68 -12.23 -3.36 -12.75
CA SER A 68 -10.77 -3.55 -12.91
C SER A 68 -10.16 -2.54 -13.88
N GLY A 69 -10.91 -2.18 -14.93
CA GLY A 69 -10.39 -1.46 -16.09
C GLY A 69 -9.66 -2.37 -17.08
N LEU A 70 -9.63 -3.68 -16.85
CA LEU A 70 -8.97 -4.68 -17.70
C LEU A 70 -9.96 -5.75 -18.14
N VAL A 71 -9.70 -6.36 -19.29
CA VAL A 71 -10.38 -7.55 -19.81
C VAL A 71 -9.35 -8.57 -20.26
N SER A 72 -9.67 -9.86 -20.13
CA SER A 72 -8.81 -10.95 -20.61
C SER A 72 -8.66 -10.87 -22.13
N SER A 73 -7.47 -11.20 -22.63
CA SER A 73 -7.16 -11.31 -24.06
C SER A 73 -6.20 -12.47 -24.27
N ASP A 74 -6.17 -12.99 -25.49
CA ASP A 74 -5.17 -13.97 -25.92
C ASP A 74 -3.85 -13.26 -26.31
N ASN A 75 -3.91 -11.98 -26.67
CA ASN A 75 -2.75 -11.20 -27.10
C ASN A 75 -2.15 -10.36 -25.97
N HIS A 76 -0.83 -10.21 -25.97
CA HIS A 76 -0.14 -9.27 -25.09
C HIS A 76 -0.41 -7.82 -25.51
N THR A 77 -0.53 -6.93 -24.52
CA THR A 77 -0.51 -5.49 -24.79
C THR A 77 0.90 -5.08 -25.23
N LEU A 78 1.03 -4.53 -26.44
CA LEU A 78 2.30 -4.01 -26.93
C LEU A 78 2.60 -2.64 -26.30
N SER A 79 3.87 -2.39 -26.02
CA SER A 79 4.35 -1.09 -25.53
C SER A 79 4.29 -0.05 -26.64
N ASP A 80 3.60 1.06 -26.39
CA ASP A 80 3.53 2.21 -27.30
C ASP A 80 4.59 3.24 -26.88
N LYS A 81 5.76 3.13 -27.52
CA LYS A 81 6.93 3.99 -27.26
C LYS A 81 6.84 5.37 -27.92
N GLU A 82 5.90 5.56 -28.84
CA GLU A 82 5.76 6.80 -29.60
C GLU A 82 4.89 7.81 -28.83
N ASN A 83 3.77 7.32 -28.28
CA ASN A 83 2.75 8.17 -27.69
C ASN A 83 2.86 8.32 -26.17
N TYR A 84 3.34 7.32 -25.43
CA TYR A 84 3.42 7.40 -23.97
C TYR A 84 4.84 7.71 -23.47
N PRO A 85 4.99 8.39 -22.31
CA PRO A 85 6.29 8.63 -21.71
C PRO A 85 6.91 7.31 -21.24
N HIS A 86 8.22 7.15 -21.46
CA HIS A 86 9.00 6.09 -20.84
C HIS A 86 9.18 6.37 -19.34
N VAL A 87 8.65 5.47 -18.50
CA VAL A 87 8.66 5.60 -17.04
C VAL A 87 9.83 4.84 -16.43
N ALA A 88 10.76 5.53 -15.78
CA ALA A 88 11.75 4.92 -14.89
C ALA A 88 11.14 4.77 -13.48
N ILE A 89 10.91 3.53 -13.07
CA ILE A 89 10.36 3.19 -11.75
C ILE A 89 11.53 2.80 -10.85
N ILE A 90 11.72 3.51 -9.75
CA ILE A 90 12.87 3.31 -8.85
C ILE A 90 12.39 2.57 -7.61
N GLY A 91 12.78 1.30 -7.46
CA GLY A 91 12.42 0.43 -6.33
C GLY A 91 11.45 -0.69 -6.72
N GLY A 92 11.91 -1.94 -6.64
CA GLY A 92 11.18 -3.18 -6.93
C GLY A 92 10.40 -3.74 -5.74
N GLY A 93 9.92 -2.86 -4.85
CA GLY A 93 8.97 -3.20 -3.78
C GLY A 93 7.54 -3.42 -4.31
N ILE A 94 6.56 -3.51 -3.40
CA ILE A 94 5.15 -3.68 -3.78
C ILE A 94 4.66 -2.54 -4.69
N GLY A 95 4.94 -1.28 -4.33
CA GLY A 95 4.48 -0.11 -5.10
C GLY A 95 5.08 -0.06 -6.51
N GLY A 96 6.40 -0.19 -6.65
CA GLY A 96 7.05 -0.12 -7.96
C GLY A 96 6.72 -1.31 -8.86
N THR A 97 6.67 -2.52 -8.31
CA THR A 97 6.24 -3.71 -9.08
C THR A 97 4.78 -3.57 -9.53
N ALA A 98 3.90 -3.06 -8.67
CA ALA A 98 2.51 -2.81 -9.04
C ALA A 98 2.40 -1.76 -10.16
N LEU A 99 3.20 -0.69 -10.10
CA LEU A 99 3.22 0.32 -11.16
C LEU A 99 3.69 -0.28 -12.49
N ALA A 100 4.74 -1.10 -12.47
CA ALA A 100 5.23 -1.83 -13.65
C ALA A 100 4.12 -2.69 -14.28
N VAL A 101 3.39 -3.48 -13.48
CA VAL A 101 2.26 -4.29 -13.96
C VAL A 101 1.13 -3.42 -14.52
N ALA A 102 0.83 -2.30 -13.85
CA ALA A 102 -0.21 -1.39 -14.31
C ALA A 102 0.16 -0.69 -15.64
N CYS A 103 1.45 -0.39 -15.85
CA CYS A 103 1.98 0.13 -17.11
C CYS A 103 1.93 -0.93 -18.22
N LEU A 104 2.36 -2.15 -17.94
CA LEU A 104 2.32 -3.29 -18.87
C LEU A 104 0.93 -3.48 -19.46
N HIS A 105 -0.09 -3.61 -18.61
CA HIS A 105 -1.48 -3.84 -19.05
C HIS A 105 -2.11 -2.64 -19.79
N ARG A 106 -1.39 -1.52 -19.88
CA ARG A 106 -1.80 -0.27 -20.55
C ARG A 106 -0.89 0.10 -21.73
N GLY A 107 0.12 -0.71 -22.04
CA GLY A 107 1.08 -0.43 -23.11
C GLY A 107 1.97 0.78 -22.84
N ILE A 108 2.10 1.21 -21.58
CA ILE A 108 2.97 2.33 -21.20
C ILE A 108 4.41 1.79 -21.12
N PRO A 109 5.38 2.39 -21.83
CA PRO A 109 6.78 1.97 -21.77
C PRO A 109 7.36 2.26 -20.39
N PHE A 110 8.08 1.29 -19.80
CA PHE A 110 8.71 1.46 -18.50
C PHE A 110 9.98 0.62 -18.36
N THR A 111 10.82 1.00 -17.39
CA THR A 111 11.87 0.14 -16.82
C THR A 111 11.81 0.22 -15.30
N LEU A 112 11.81 -0.94 -14.64
CA LEU A 112 11.85 -1.05 -13.17
C LEU A 112 13.29 -1.29 -12.72
N TYR A 113 13.83 -0.39 -11.90
CA TYR A 113 15.17 -0.51 -11.33
C TYR A 113 15.09 -0.92 -9.85
N GLU A 114 15.87 -1.93 -9.45
CA GLU A 114 15.94 -2.40 -8.07
C GLU A 114 17.41 -2.61 -7.68
N ARG A 115 17.77 -2.14 -6.48
CA ARG A 115 19.13 -2.22 -5.94
C ARG A 115 19.49 -3.62 -5.46
N ASP A 116 18.51 -4.39 -5.00
CA ASP A 116 18.74 -5.77 -4.59
C ASP A 116 19.18 -6.60 -5.82
N SER A 117 20.02 -7.61 -5.61
CA SER A 117 20.59 -8.43 -6.71
C SER A 117 19.57 -9.35 -7.38
N GLY A 118 18.43 -9.60 -6.73
CA GLY A 118 17.37 -10.47 -7.23
C GLY A 118 16.18 -10.54 -6.29
N PHE A 119 15.15 -11.30 -6.68
CA PHE A 119 13.93 -11.44 -5.89
C PHE A 119 14.18 -12.03 -4.48
N GLU A 120 15.03 -13.05 -4.40
CA GLU A 120 15.38 -13.80 -3.18
C GLU A 120 16.43 -13.12 -2.29
N ALA A 121 16.97 -11.96 -2.69
CA ALA A 121 18.04 -11.28 -1.94
C ALA A 121 17.65 -10.90 -0.50
N ARG A 122 16.34 -10.89 -0.18
CA ARG A 122 15.82 -10.71 1.18
C ARG A 122 14.97 -11.92 1.58
N SER A 123 15.45 -12.67 2.57
CA SER A 123 14.69 -13.75 3.24
C SER A 123 13.54 -13.21 4.11
N GLN A 124 13.61 -11.94 4.53
CA GLN A 124 12.62 -11.34 5.41
C GLN A 124 11.31 -11.00 4.68
N GLY A 125 10.26 -11.72 5.04
CA GLY A 125 8.89 -11.30 4.81
C GLY A 125 8.23 -10.87 6.12
N TYR A 126 7.24 -9.98 6.02
CA TYR A 126 6.21 -9.80 7.03
C TYR A 126 4.86 -9.96 6.34
N GLY A 127 3.83 -10.30 7.11
CA GLY A 127 2.48 -10.41 6.61
C GLY A 127 1.87 -9.02 6.34
N LEU A 128 1.11 -8.93 5.26
CA LEU A 128 0.33 -7.75 4.89
C LEU A 128 -1.15 -8.04 5.08
N THR A 129 -1.91 -7.04 5.51
CA THR A 129 -3.38 -7.10 5.48
C THR A 129 -3.90 -6.27 4.32
N LEU A 130 -4.38 -6.93 3.27
CA LEU A 130 -5.06 -6.28 2.17
C LEU A 130 -6.52 -6.00 2.55
N GLN A 131 -6.88 -4.72 2.55
CA GLN A 131 -8.21 -4.24 2.90
C GLN A 131 -8.92 -3.78 1.63
N GLN A 132 -8.91 -2.47 1.37
CA GLN A 132 -9.52 -1.87 0.18
C GLN A 132 -8.80 -2.29 -1.10
N ALA A 133 -7.47 -2.48 -1.05
CA ALA A 133 -6.67 -2.83 -2.20
C ALA A 133 -6.93 -4.24 -2.73
N SER A 134 -7.57 -5.12 -1.95
CA SER A 134 -7.98 -6.46 -2.42
C SER A 134 -8.87 -6.39 -3.68
N LYS A 135 -9.74 -5.39 -3.80
CA LYS A 135 -10.55 -5.16 -5.01
C LYS A 135 -9.75 -4.54 -6.15
N SER A 136 -8.71 -3.78 -5.82
CA SER A 136 -7.83 -3.14 -6.79
C SER A 136 -6.88 -4.12 -7.46
N LEU A 137 -6.64 -5.31 -6.86
CA LEU A 137 -5.85 -6.40 -7.44
C LEU A 137 -6.32 -6.80 -8.85
N ASN A 138 -7.64 -6.80 -9.08
CA ASN A 138 -8.19 -7.05 -10.40
C ASN A 138 -7.68 -6.06 -11.46
N GLY A 139 -7.35 -4.82 -11.06
CA GLY A 139 -6.76 -3.80 -11.93
C GLY A 139 -5.30 -4.07 -12.31
N PHE A 140 -4.68 -5.11 -11.73
CA PHE A 140 -3.37 -5.65 -12.08
C PHE A 140 -3.44 -7.04 -12.72
N GLY A 141 -4.65 -7.53 -13.04
CA GLY A 141 -4.84 -8.88 -13.59
C GLY A 141 -4.86 -10.00 -12.55
N ILE A 142 -4.75 -9.69 -11.26
CA ILE A 142 -4.72 -10.67 -10.17
C ILE A 142 -6.13 -10.86 -9.62
N LEU A 143 -6.78 -11.96 -10.00
CA LEU A 143 -8.15 -12.29 -9.58
C LEU A 143 -8.23 -13.01 -8.24
N SER A 144 -7.15 -13.70 -7.85
CA SER A 144 -7.08 -14.42 -6.59
C SER A 144 -5.63 -14.49 -6.10
N LEU A 145 -5.46 -14.61 -4.78
CA LEU A 145 -4.17 -14.79 -4.13
C LEU A 145 -4.13 -16.20 -3.54
N LYS A 146 -3.36 -17.11 -4.15
CA LYS A 146 -3.32 -18.53 -3.76
C LYS A 146 -2.94 -18.74 -2.28
N LYS A 147 -1.98 -17.96 -1.79
CA LYS A 147 -1.51 -17.97 -0.39
C LYS A 147 -2.22 -16.94 0.51
N GLY A 148 -3.31 -16.34 0.03
CA GLY A 148 -4.05 -15.34 0.78
C GLY A 148 -5.05 -15.98 1.74
N VAL A 149 -5.01 -15.58 3.00
CA VAL A 149 -5.87 -16.11 4.07
C VAL A 149 -6.86 -15.04 4.52
N THR A 150 -8.14 -15.38 4.65
CA THR A 150 -9.16 -14.40 5.05
C THR A 150 -9.43 -14.48 6.55
N SER A 151 -9.25 -13.37 7.27
CA SER A 151 -9.68 -13.33 8.67
C SER A 151 -11.20 -13.23 8.77
N THR A 152 -11.76 -13.95 9.74
CA THR A 152 -13.21 -14.00 9.97
C THR A 152 -13.58 -13.75 11.44
N LYS A 153 -12.59 -13.76 12.34
CA LYS A 153 -12.71 -13.44 13.76
C LYS A 153 -11.55 -12.55 14.23
N HIS A 154 -11.86 -11.57 15.06
CA HIS A 154 -10.90 -10.67 15.68
C HIS A 154 -11.19 -10.59 17.18
N VAL A 155 -10.15 -10.78 18.01
CA VAL A 155 -10.28 -10.81 19.48
C VAL A 155 -9.24 -9.89 20.12
N VAL A 156 -9.59 -9.25 21.23
CA VAL A 156 -8.68 -8.44 22.04
C VAL A 156 -8.73 -8.96 23.47
N HIS A 157 -7.56 -9.22 24.04
CA HIS A 157 -7.41 -9.69 25.41
C HIS A 157 -6.59 -8.70 26.26
N THR A 158 -6.80 -8.77 27.56
CA THR A 158 -5.82 -8.36 28.58
C THR A 158 -4.76 -9.45 28.75
N THR A 159 -3.70 -9.18 29.51
CA THR A 159 -2.54 -10.09 29.67
C THR A 159 -2.86 -11.42 30.34
N ASP A 160 -3.90 -11.46 31.19
CA ASP A 160 -4.45 -12.67 31.82
C ASP A 160 -5.42 -13.45 30.92
N GLY A 161 -5.75 -12.92 29.73
CA GLY A 161 -6.59 -13.61 28.75
C GLY A 161 -8.07 -13.24 28.81
N LYS A 162 -8.49 -12.28 29.65
CA LYS A 162 -9.87 -11.77 29.62
C LYS A 162 -10.14 -11.07 28.28
N ILE A 163 -11.20 -11.48 27.59
CA ILE A 163 -11.65 -10.84 26.35
C ILE A 163 -12.28 -9.48 26.68
N ILE A 164 -11.75 -8.41 26.09
CA ILE A 164 -12.25 -7.02 26.21
C ILE A 164 -12.81 -6.48 24.89
N GLY A 165 -12.79 -7.29 23.83
CA GLY A 165 -13.45 -6.96 22.57
C GLY A 165 -13.39 -8.08 21.56
N GLU A 166 -14.49 -8.28 20.84
CA GLU A 166 -14.58 -9.32 19.81
C GLU A 166 -15.43 -8.85 18.64
N TRP A 167 -15.00 -9.10 17.41
CA TRP A 167 -15.78 -8.81 16.21
C TRP A 167 -15.39 -9.73 15.05
N GLY A 168 -16.21 -9.74 14.01
CA GLY A 168 -15.99 -10.56 12.83
C GLY A 168 -17.27 -11.25 12.38
N ILE A 169 -17.17 -11.98 11.28
CA ILE A 169 -18.30 -12.68 10.66
C ILE A 169 -18.77 -13.84 11.57
N ARG A 170 -17.83 -14.47 12.27
CA ARG A 170 -18.09 -15.60 13.16
C ARG A 170 -18.68 -15.24 14.53
N LYS A 171 -18.83 -13.95 14.86
CA LYS A 171 -19.31 -13.54 16.20
C LYS A 171 -20.78 -13.90 16.42
N TRP A 172 -21.59 -13.87 15.37
CA TRP A 172 -23.01 -14.16 15.46
C TRP A 172 -23.23 -15.51 14.80
N GLY A 173 -23.65 -16.53 15.55
CA GLY A 173 -23.94 -17.89 15.07
C GLY A 173 -25.10 -17.96 14.07
N ARG A 174 -25.13 -17.09 13.06
CA ARG A 174 -26.02 -17.15 11.90
C ARG A 174 -25.32 -17.95 10.81
N SER A 175 -25.77 -19.18 10.64
CA SER A 175 -25.73 -19.85 9.35
C SER A 175 -26.48 -18.98 8.32
N ASP A 176 -25.90 -18.84 7.13
CA ASP A 176 -26.60 -18.51 5.88
C ASP A 176 -27.39 -17.19 5.75
N THR A 177 -26.74 -16.04 5.97
CA THR A 177 -27.19 -14.82 5.25
C THR A 177 -26.35 -14.61 3.99
N LYS A 178 -27.00 -14.79 2.82
CA LYS A 178 -26.53 -14.68 1.42
C LYS A 178 -25.84 -13.36 0.99
N SER A 179 -25.32 -12.55 1.91
CA SER A 179 -24.53 -11.36 1.58
C SER A 179 -23.08 -11.61 1.98
N SER A 180 -22.21 -11.85 1.00
CA SER A 180 -20.77 -11.82 1.21
C SER A 180 -20.39 -10.49 1.89
N PRO A 181 -19.55 -10.49 2.93
CA PRO A 181 -19.14 -9.26 3.61
C PRO A 181 -18.66 -8.21 2.61
N LYS A 182 -19.12 -6.96 2.73
CA LYS A 182 -18.71 -5.86 1.81
C LYS A 182 -17.20 -5.62 1.80
N ARG A 183 -16.49 -6.05 2.87
CA ARG A 183 -15.04 -5.93 3.09
C ARG A 183 -14.51 -7.28 3.62
N LYS A 184 -13.47 -7.80 2.97
CA LYS A 184 -12.69 -8.96 3.42
C LYS A 184 -11.27 -8.48 3.69
N ASN A 185 -10.71 -8.84 4.84
CA ASN A 185 -9.29 -8.64 5.12
C ASN A 185 -8.57 -9.90 4.65
N VAL A 186 -7.66 -9.76 3.70
CA VAL A 186 -6.83 -10.86 3.21
C VAL A 186 -5.43 -10.67 3.77
N HIS A 187 -4.99 -11.61 4.58
CA HIS A 187 -3.63 -11.71 5.09
C HIS A 187 -2.78 -12.46 4.06
N ILE A 188 -1.61 -11.93 3.74
CA ILE A 188 -0.68 -12.56 2.82
C ILE A 188 0.75 -12.15 3.13
N ALA A 189 1.68 -13.09 3.03
CA ALA A 189 3.10 -12.80 3.00
C ALA A 189 3.45 -11.70 1.97
N ARG A 190 4.22 -10.68 2.39
CA ARG A 190 4.70 -9.63 1.48
C ARG A 190 5.37 -10.20 0.22
N GLN A 191 6.22 -11.21 0.39
CA GLN A 191 6.91 -11.85 -0.74
C GLN A 191 5.93 -12.58 -1.67
N SER A 192 4.88 -13.21 -1.14
CA SER A 192 3.87 -13.88 -1.98
C SER A 192 3.05 -12.87 -2.81
N LEU A 193 2.72 -11.71 -2.24
CA LEU A 193 2.06 -10.64 -3.01
C LEU A 193 2.99 -10.07 -4.09
N ARG A 194 4.27 -9.86 -3.75
CA ARG A 194 5.28 -9.37 -4.71
C ARG A 194 5.48 -10.38 -5.85
N LEU A 195 5.56 -11.67 -5.54
CA LEU A 195 5.65 -12.74 -6.53
C LEU A 195 4.43 -12.74 -7.45
N ALA A 196 3.21 -12.66 -6.91
CA ALA A 196 2.00 -12.60 -7.71
C ALA A 196 1.95 -11.39 -8.67
N LEU A 197 2.56 -10.26 -8.30
CA LEU A 197 2.73 -9.10 -9.18
C LEU A 197 3.82 -9.36 -10.24
N LEU A 198 4.96 -9.94 -9.85
CA LEU A 198 6.06 -10.25 -10.78
C LEU A 198 5.65 -11.28 -11.83
N GLU A 199 4.86 -12.28 -11.47
CA GLU A 199 4.32 -13.27 -12.40
C GLU A 199 3.48 -12.62 -13.52
N GLN A 200 2.88 -11.44 -13.29
CA GLN A 200 2.15 -10.71 -14.34
C GLN A 200 3.07 -10.07 -15.39
N LEU A 201 4.36 -9.92 -15.10
CA LEU A 201 5.32 -9.31 -16.02
C LEU A 201 5.86 -10.30 -17.08
N ASN A 202 5.45 -11.58 -17.02
CA ASN A 202 5.76 -12.64 -18.00
C ASN A 202 7.26 -12.74 -18.38
N GLY A 203 8.15 -12.33 -17.47
CA GLY A 203 9.60 -12.24 -17.68
C GLY A 203 10.24 -11.16 -16.79
N HIS A 204 11.56 -11.25 -16.59
CA HIS A 204 12.31 -10.29 -15.76
C HIS A 204 13.04 -9.21 -16.57
N ASP A 205 12.92 -9.20 -17.90
CA ASP A 205 13.73 -8.32 -18.77
C ASP A 205 13.48 -6.82 -18.55
N SER A 206 12.24 -6.49 -18.15
CA SER A 206 11.83 -5.13 -17.78
C SER A 206 12.30 -4.70 -16.39
N ILE A 207 12.95 -5.60 -15.64
CA ILE A 207 13.51 -5.36 -14.32
C ILE A 207 15.04 -5.36 -14.40
N LYS A 208 15.63 -4.26 -13.96
CA LYS A 208 17.07 -4.08 -13.83
C LYS A 208 17.46 -4.23 -12.36
N TRP A 209 17.78 -5.47 -11.97
CA TRP A 209 18.31 -5.81 -10.65
C TRP A 209 19.74 -5.30 -10.47
N GLY A 210 20.17 -5.10 -9.22
CA GLY A 210 21.49 -4.55 -8.89
C GLY A 210 21.70 -3.09 -9.33
N HIS A 211 20.64 -2.35 -9.63
CA HIS A 211 20.70 -0.94 -10.06
C HIS A 211 20.29 -0.03 -8.90
N GLN A 212 21.28 0.48 -8.18
CA GLN A 212 21.07 1.45 -7.11
C GLN A 212 21.09 2.87 -7.66
N LEU A 213 19.97 3.60 -7.54
CA LEU A 213 19.93 5.00 -7.95
C LEU A 213 20.84 5.85 -7.05
N LEU A 214 21.75 6.60 -7.67
CA LEU A 214 22.59 7.60 -7.00
C LEU A 214 21.96 8.99 -7.05
N GLY A 215 21.27 9.31 -8.15
CA GLY A 215 20.58 10.58 -8.35
C GLY A 215 20.11 10.74 -9.78
N TYR A 216 19.44 11.86 -10.05
CA TYR A 216 18.92 12.20 -11.38
C TYR A 216 19.21 13.65 -11.76
N LYS A 217 18.98 14.03 -13.01
CA LYS A 217 19.02 15.42 -13.48
C LYS A 217 17.91 15.63 -14.49
N GLU A 218 16.99 16.55 -14.20
CA GLU A 218 15.95 16.96 -15.14
C GLU A 218 16.55 17.89 -16.21
N SER A 219 16.13 17.69 -17.46
CA SER A 219 16.38 18.58 -18.60
C SER A 219 15.09 18.79 -19.40
N GLU A 220 15.12 19.65 -20.42
CA GLU A 220 13.99 19.81 -21.34
C GLU A 220 13.69 18.52 -22.12
N GLU A 221 14.70 17.71 -22.45
CA GLU A 221 14.50 16.47 -23.22
C GLU A 221 14.14 15.24 -22.36
N GLY A 222 14.20 15.33 -21.03
CA GLY A 222 13.84 14.19 -20.16
C GLY A 222 14.50 14.27 -18.80
N VAL A 223 14.79 13.10 -18.24
CA VAL A 223 15.52 12.94 -16.98
C VAL A 223 16.67 11.96 -17.19
N ILE A 224 17.88 12.38 -16.85
CA ILE A 224 19.07 11.52 -16.82
C ILE A 224 19.17 10.92 -15.43
N LEU A 225 19.24 9.60 -15.32
CA LEU A 225 19.40 8.88 -14.06
C LEU A 225 20.78 8.24 -14.01
N ASN A 226 21.45 8.35 -12.86
CA ASN A 226 22.74 7.71 -12.61
C ASN A 226 22.57 6.58 -11.58
N PHE A 227 23.03 5.40 -11.95
CA PHE A 227 22.96 4.20 -11.13
C PHE A 227 24.35 3.70 -10.80
N GLU A 228 24.55 3.19 -9.59
CA GLU A 228 25.65 2.28 -9.30
C GLU A 228 25.20 0.86 -9.65
N VAL A 229 26.00 0.19 -10.50
CA VAL A 229 25.81 -1.19 -10.92
C VAL A 229 27.18 -1.87 -10.88
N ASN A 230 27.36 -2.87 -10.02
CA ASN A 230 28.65 -3.55 -9.85
C ASN A 230 29.83 -2.58 -9.61
N LYS A 231 29.62 -1.51 -8.84
CA LYS A 231 30.59 -0.42 -8.55
C LYS A 231 30.94 0.47 -9.75
N GLU A 232 30.23 0.35 -10.87
CA GLU A 232 30.34 1.25 -12.01
C GLU A 232 29.13 2.20 -12.07
N ILE A 233 29.34 3.42 -12.57
CA ILE A 233 28.25 4.37 -12.80
C ILE A 233 27.67 4.12 -14.19
N LYS A 234 26.38 3.82 -14.25
CA LYS A 234 25.61 3.70 -15.50
C LYS A 234 24.56 4.79 -15.57
N SER A 235 24.51 5.49 -16.71
CA SER A 235 23.52 6.53 -16.97
C SER A 235 22.45 6.04 -17.94
N THR A 236 21.21 6.45 -17.72
CA THR A 236 20.08 6.18 -18.63
C THR A 236 19.15 7.38 -18.70
N LYS A 237 18.25 7.39 -19.68
CA LYS A 237 17.27 8.46 -19.88
C LYS A 237 15.85 7.92 -19.73
N ALA A 238 14.96 8.76 -19.21
CA ALA A 238 13.53 8.51 -19.15
C ALA A 238 12.74 9.81 -19.28
N ASP A 239 11.46 9.73 -19.63
CA ASP A 239 10.58 10.90 -19.71
C ASP A 239 9.99 11.24 -18.34
N LEU A 240 9.76 10.24 -17.50
CA LEU A 240 9.21 10.36 -16.15
C LEU A 240 9.98 9.46 -15.18
N VAL A 241 10.34 9.99 -14.01
CA VAL A 241 10.88 9.21 -12.89
C VAL A 241 9.85 9.08 -11.78
N VAL A 242 9.65 7.86 -11.28
CA VAL A 242 8.75 7.59 -10.16
C VAL A 242 9.55 6.94 -9.03
N GLY A 243 9.71 7.66 -7.92
CA GLY A 243 10.29 7.14 -6.69
C GLY A 243 9.34 6.18 -5.98
N ALA A 244 9.69 4.90 -5.94
CA ALA A 244 9.01 3.83 -5.23
C ALA A 244 10.00 3.05 -4.32
N ASP A 245 11.10 3.71 -3.95
CA ASP A 245 12.32 3.18 -3.31
C ASP A 245 12.26 3.24 -1.76
N GLY A 246 11.04 3.37 -1.23
CA GLY A 246 10.73 3.18 0.18
C GLY A 246 10.99 4.40 1.06
N ILE A 247 10.91 4.18 2.37
CA ILE A 247 10.97 5.23 3.41
C ILE A 247 12.28 6.07 3.41
N ARG A 248 13.37 5.50 2.85
CA ARG A 248 14.69 6.14 2.69
C ARG A 248 14.98 6.49 1.22
N SER A 249 13.96 6.91 0.49
CA SER A 249 14.02 7.19 -0.95
C SER A 249 15.10 8.20 -1.34
N THR A 250 15.94 7.82 -2.30
CA THR A 250 16.91 8.70 -2.96
C THR A 250 16.19 9.75 -3.80
N VAL A 251 15.13 9.34 -4.52
CA VAL A 251 14.34 10.25 -5.36
C VAL A 251 13.72 11.36 -4.50
N ARG A 252 13.14 10.99 -3.36
CA ARG A 252 12.57 11.93 -2.39
C ARG A 252 13.62 12.88 -1.83
N LYS A 253 14.78 12.33 -1.41
CA LYS A 253 15.88 13.14 -0.85
C LYS A 253 16.31 14.24 -1.83
N GLN A 254 16.42 13.91 -3.12
CA GLN A 254 16.81 14.89 -4.13
C GLN A 254 15.68 15.87 -4.49
N LEU A 255 14.42 15.41 -4.56
CA LEU A 255 13.28 16.24 -4.92
C LEU A 255 12.92 17.27 -3.83
N ILE A 256 12.93 16.83 -2.57
CA ILE A 256 12.39 17.60 -1.44
C ILE A 256 13.51 18.12 -0.53
N GLY A 257 14.54 17.31 -0.29
CA GLY A 257 15.51 17.49 0.78
C GLY A 257 15.16 16.68 2.02
N GLU A 258 16.15 16.05 2.66
CA GLU A 258 15.94 15.26 3.88
C GLU A 258 15.56 16.16 5.07
N GLU A 259 16.26 17.30 5.22
CA GLU A 259 16.05 18.26 6.32
C GLU A 259 14.67 18.94 6.30
N THR A 260 14.05 19.06 5.12
CA THR A 260 12.74 19.73 5.00
C THR A 260 11.62 18.90 5.62
N THR A 261 11.73 17.57 5.58
CA THR A 261 10.70 16.65 6.08
C THR A 261 11.36 15.35 6.55
N PRO A 262 12.16 15.38 7.64
CA PRO A 262 12.96 14.24 8.09
C PRO A 262 12.08 13.07 8.56
N LEU A 263 12.70 11.90 8.74
CA LEU A 263 12.03 10.79 9.40
C LEU A 263 11.68 11.18 10.83
N ARG A 264 10.44 10.92 11.21
CA ARG A 264 9.93 11.17 12.55
C ARG A 264 9.79 9.85 13.28
N TYR A 265 10.57 9.68 14.34
CA TYR A 265 10.45 8.52 15.22
C TYR A 265 9.13 8.61 16.00
N LEU A 266 8.41 7.48 16.11
CA LEU A 266 7.11 7.40 16.78
C LEU A 266 7.21 6.83 18.19
N SER A 267 8.34 7.05 18.86
CA SER A 267 8.58 6.70 20.27
C SER A 267 8.36 5.22 20.62
N CYS A 268 8.47 4.31 19.65
CA CYS A 268 8.29 2.88 19.85
C CYS A 268 9.12 2.03 18.89
N ILE A 269 9.41 0.81 19.32
CA ILE A 269 9.98 -0.25 18.50
C ILE A 269 8.88 -1.25 18.10
N ALA A 270 9.04 -1.87 16.93
CA ALA A 270 8.25 -3.04 16.53
C ALA A 270 9.19 -4.23 16.31
N ILE A 271 8.85 -5.37 16.91
CA ILE A 271 9.50 -6.66 16.72
C ILE A 271 8.48 -7.60 16.07
N LEU A 272 8.89 -8.27 14.99
CA LEU A 272 8.06 -9.19 14.23
C LEU A 272 8.68 -10.58 14.27
N GLY A 273 7.83 -11.59 14.32
CA GLY A 273 8.24 -12.98 14.15
C GLY A 273 7.22 -13.77 13.36
N ILE A 274 7.70 -14.76 12.60
CA ILE A 274 6.88 -15.72 11.87
C ILE A 274 7.10 -17.09 12.49
N CYS A 275 6.05 -17.65 13.08
CA CYS A 275 6.06 -18.93 13.77
C CYS A 275 5.34 -19.99 12.91
N PRO A 276 6.06 -21.02 12.43
CA PRO A 276 5.44 -22.22 11.89
C PRO A 276 4.60 -22.92 12.96
N LEU A 277 3.36 -23.26 12.64
CA LEU A 277 2.45 -23.92 13.57
C LEU A 277 2.96 -25.32 13.98
N ASP A 278 3.70 -26.00 13.11
CA ASP A 278 4.33 -27.30 13.41
C ASP A 278 5.38 -27.22 14.54
N ASN A 279 5.90 -26.03 14.83
CA ASN A 279 6.80 -25.84 15.97
C ASN A 279 6.03 -25.83 17.31
N LEU A 280 4.71 -25.59 17.29
CA LEU A 280 3.83 -25.56 18.46
C LEU A 280 3.31 -26.97 18.77
N LYS A 281 4.24 -27.88 19.10
CA LYS A 281 3.89 -29.27 19.44
C LYS A 281 2.95 -29.31 20.64
N ASN A 282 1.83 -30.02 20.50
CA ASN A 282 0.81 -30.25 21.54
C ASN A 282 0.08 -29.00 22.05
N ILE A 283 0.01 -27.92 21.24
CA ILE A 283 -0.76 -26.72 21.58
C ILE A 283 -2.01 -26.66 20.72
N GLU A 284 -3.15 -27.00 21.31
CA GLU A 284 -4.46 -26.76 20.70
C GLU A 284 -5.02 -25.45 21.22
N SER A 285 -5.30 -24.50 20.31
CA SER A 285 -5.91 -23.22 20.65
C SER A 285 -6.91 -22.80 19.60
N SER A 286 -8.10 -22.38 20.02
CA SER A 286 -9.12 -21.79 19.15
C SER A 286 -8.68 -20.47 18.51
N LEU A 287 -7.58 -19.87 18.99
CA LEU A 287 -6.97 -18.69 18.40
C LEU A 287 -6.08 -18.99 17.19
N LEU A 288 -5.73 -20.26 16.95
CA LEU A 288 -4.79 -20.71 15.90
C LEU A 288 -5.49 -21.53 14.81
N ASP A 289 -6.62 -21.04 14.32
CA ASP A 289 -7.49 -21.71 13.33
C ASP A 289 -7.30 -21.21 11.89
N ALA A 290 -6.15 -20.58 11.60
CA ALA A 290 -5.84 -19.90 10.34
C ALA A 290 -6.85 -18.81 9.90
N ALA A 291 -7.77 -18.36 10.75
CA ALA A 291 -8.76 -17.35 10.40
C ALA A 291 -9.04 -16.33 11.52
N THR A 292 -8.44 -16.54 12.70
CA THR A 292 -8.52 -15.66 13.86
C THR A 292 -7.31 -14.75 13.92
N VAL A 293 -7.58 -13.46 14.07
CA VAL A 293 -6.60 -12.45 14.43
C VAL A 293 -6.84 -12.10 15.89
N PHE A 294 -5.80 -12.01 16.69
CA PHE A 294 -5.95 -11.58 18.06
C PHE A 294 -4.84 -10.65 18.49
N GLN A 295 -5.11 -9.88 19.53
CA GLN A 295 -4.11 -9.02 20.13
C GLN A 295 -4.28 -8.95 21.64
N THR A 296 -3.17 -8.71 22.32
CA THR A 296 -3.09 -8.60 23.77
C THR A 296 -2.25 -7.39 24.10
N ALA A 297 -2.70 -6.61 25.08
CA ALA A 297 -2.01 -5.40 25.50
C ALA A 297 -2.22 -5.18 27.00
N ASN A 298 -1.34 -4.36 27.59
CA ASN A 298 -1.39 -3.95 29.01
C ASN A 298 -1.36 -2.43 29.20
N GLY A 299 -1.57 -1.66 28.12
CA GLY A 299 -1.45 -0.20 28.15
C GLY A 299 -0.04 0.32 27.84
N ASN A 300 0.97 -0.54 27.72
CA ASN A 300 2.34 -0.18 27.35
C ASN A 300 2.86 -1.06 26.21
N GLU A 301 2.90 -2.38 26.40
CA GLU A 301 3.17 -3.36 25.36
C GLU A 301 1.88 -3.75 24.62
N ARG A 302 2.05 -4.09 23.34
CA ARG A 302 1.02 -4.75 22.54
C ARG A 302 1.62 -5.84 21.68
N ILE A 303 1.07 -7.04 21.74
CA ILE A 303 1.30 -8.09 20.74
C ILE A 303 0.06 -8.25 19.85
N TYR A 304 0.29 -8.33 18.54
CA TYR A 304 -0.73 -8.56 17.53
C TYR A 304 -0.36 -9.80 16.72
N ILE A 305 -1.27 -10.77 16.64
CA ILE A 305 -1.05 -12.05 16.00
C ILE A 305 -2.10 -12.26 14.92
N MET A 306 -1.64 -12.65 13.73
CA MET A 306 -2.50 -12.93 12.58
C MET A 306 -1.99 -14.14 11.80
N PRO A 307 -2.88 -14.84 11.06
CA PRO A 307 -2.44 -15.84 10.08
C PRO A 307 -1.50 -15.19 9.06
N TYR A 308 -0.37 -15.83 8.79
CA TYR A 308 0.55 -15.41 7.74
C TYR A 308 0.26 -16.17 6.44
N ASP A 309 0.03 -17.48 6.58
CA ASP A 309 -0.61 -18.38 5.62
C ASP A 309 -1.39 -19.47 6.39
N SER A 310 -1.67 -20.62 5.78
CA SER A 310 -2.43 -21.71 6.41
C SER A 310 -1.66 -22.48 7.47
N GLU A 311 -0.33 -22.40 7.48
CA GLU A 311 0.55 -23.24 8.32
C GLU A 311 1.42 -22.39 9.25
N THR A 312 1.33 -21.06 9.16
CA THR A 312 2.18 -20.14 9.90
C THR A 312 1.39 -18.94 10.43
N VAL A 313 1.80 -18.43 11.59
CA VAL A 313 1.30 -17.18 12.17
C VAL A 313 2.40 -16.14 12.23
N MET A 314 2.03 -14.88 12.02
CA MET A 314 2.91 -13.75 12.28
C MET A 314 2.46 -13.05 13.55
N TRP A 315 3.42 -12.76 14.43
CA TRP A 315 3.22 -11.87 15.56
C TRP A 315 4.02 -10.57 15.38
N GLN A 316 3.48 -9.48 15.92
CA GLN A 316 4.13 -8.19 16.01
C GLN A 316 3.99 -7.69 17.45
N LEU A 317 5.10 -7.65 18.18
CA LEU A 317 5.22 -7.00 19.47
C LEU A 317 5.65 -5.55 19.26
N SER A 318 5.02 -4.60 19.94
CA SER A 318 5.44 -3.21 19.97
C SER A 318 5.31 -2.63 21.37
N PHE A 319 6.22 -1.72 21.70
CA PHE A 319 6.26 -1.05 23.00
C PHE A 319 7.04 0.28 22.92
N PRO A 320 6.75 1.25 23.81
CA PRO A 320 7.50 2.48 23.92
C PRO A 320 8.98 2.24 24.24
N LEU A 321 9.85 2.95 23.53
CA LEU A 321 11.29 2.87 23.72
C LEU A 321 11.93 4.14 23.15
N SER A 322 13.00 4.67 23.77
CA SER A 322 13.70 5.82 23.18
C SER A 322 14.32 5.44 21.83
N GLU A 323 14.60 6.44 20.99
CA GLU A 323 15.13 6.15 19.65
C GLU A 323 16.51 5.49 19.70
N GLU A 324 17.35 5.92 20.64
CA GLU A 324 18.70 5.38 20.86
C GLU A 324 18.63 3.92 21.30
N GLU A 325 17.86 3.62 22.35
CA GLU A 325 17.66 2.24 22.83
C GLU A 325 17.03 1.34 21.76
N ALA A 326 16.09 1.85 20.96
CA ALA A 326 15.48 1.08 19.88
C ALA A 326 16.47 0.74 18.77
N LYS A 327 17.36 1.68 18.41
CA LYS A 327 18.46 1.42 17.46
C LYS A 327 19.44 0.41 18.02
N GLU A 328 19.82 0.54 19.29
CA GLU A 328 20.72 -0.40 19.96
C GLU A 328 20.14 -1.81 20.02
N LEU A 329 18.88 -1.96 20.43
CA LEU A 329 18.21 -3.24 20.48
C LEU A 329 18.10 -3.88 19.10
N SER A 330 17.74 -3.11 18.06
CA SER A 330 17.71 -3.58 16.68
C SER A 330 19.10 -4.05 16.20
N ALA A 331 20.16 -3.31 16.54
CA ALA A 331 21.54 -3.61 16.17
C ALA A 331 22.10 -4.87 16.85
N LYS A 332 21.61 -5.23 18.04
CA LYS A 332 21.98 -6.49 18.75
C LYS A 332 21.52 -7.76 18.02
N GLY A 333 20.63 -7.64 17.02
CA GLY A 333 20.25 -8.74 16.15
C GLY A 333 19.08 -9.58 16.67
N THR A 334 18.75 -10.63 15.91
CA THR A 334 17.50 -11.39 16.06
C THR A 334 17.39 -12.14 17.38
N LYS A 335 18.50 -12.64 17.93
CA LYS A 335 18.54 -13.30 19.23
C LYS A 335 18.11 -12.35 20.37
N ALA A 336 18.69 -11.16 20.43
CA ALA A 336 18.33 -10.16 21.44
C ALA A 336 16.87 -9.72 21.32
N LEU A 337 16.37 -9.55 20.09
CA LEU A 337 14.97 -9.25 19.81
C LEU A 337 14.03 -10.36 20.29
N LYS A 338 14.42 -11.63 20.10
CA LYS A 338 13.66 -12.79 20.60
C LYS A 338 13.64 -12.82 22.12
N GLU A 339 14.80 -12.70 22.76
CA GLU A 339 14.92 -12.70 24.23
C GLU A 339 14.08 -11.59 24.85
N GLU A 340 14.13 -10.37 24.29
CA GLU A 340 13.32 -9.24 24.75
C GLU A 340 11.83 -9.52 24.56
N SER A 341 11.44 -10.13 23.44
CA SER A 341 10.06 -10.50 23.18
C SER A 341 9.55 -11.55 24.18
N CYS A 342 10.33 -12.60 24.46
CA CYS A 342 9.98 -13.62 25.45
C CYS A 342 9.78 -13.03 26.85
N LYS A 343 10.70 -12.14 27.28
CA LYS A 343 10.62 -11.49 28.60
C LYS A 343 9.35 -10.67 28.78
N ARG A 344 8.93 -9.95 27.74
CA ARG A 344 7.76 -9.04 27.80
C ARG A 344 6.42 -9.73 27.64
N THR A 345 6.40 -10.94 27.08
CA THR A 345 5.16 -11.60 26.63
C THR A 345 4.81 -12.87 27.40
N LEU A 346 5.20 -12.95 28.68
CA LEU A 346 4.75 -13.96 29.64
C LEU A 346 3.27 -13.75 30.03
N TRP A 347 2.40 -13.78 29.03
CA TRP A 347 0.96 -13.53 29.11
C TRP A 347 0.17 -14.83 28.89
N HIS A 348 -1.14 -14.73 28.74
CA HIS A 348 -2.00 -15.87 28.49
C HIS A 348 -1.59 -16.71 27.27
N ASN A 349 -1.89 -18.00 27.34
CA ASN A 349 -1.66 -18.93 26.23
C ASN A 349 -2.46 -18.52 24.97
N PRO A 350 -1.94 -18.75 23.76
CA PRO A 350 -0.66 -19.41 23.44
C PRO A 350 0.51 -18.42 23.17
N ILE A 351 0.47 -17.19 23.69
CA ILE A 351 1.45 -16.15 23.33
C ILE A 351 2.90 -16.53 23.69
N PRO A 352 3.23 -16.94 24.94
CA PRO A 352 4.60 -17.31 25.28
C PRO A 352 5.16 -18.40 24.37
N GLN A 353 4.34 -19.42 24.07
CA GLN A 353 4.76 -20.55 23.26
C GLN A 353 4.98 -20.15 21.79
N ILE A 354 4.15 -19.26 21.24
CA ILE A 354 4.35 -18.73 19.89
C ILE A 354 5.70 -18.02 19.78
N VAL A 355 5.99 -17.12 20.72
CA VAL A 355 7.23 -16.32 20.68
C VAL A 355 8.45 -17.21 20.90
N GLU A 356 8.38 -18.15 21.84
CA GLU A 356 9.47 -19.11 22.13
C GLU A 356 9.75 -20.04 20.94
N ALA A 357 8.70 -20.59 20.31
CA ALA A 357 8.82 -21.51 19.18
C ALA A 357 9.21 -20.84 17.85
N THR A 358 9.20 -19.51 17.80
CA THR A 358 9.58 -18.74 16.60
C THR A 358 11.08 -18.87 16.34
N PRO A 359 11.52 -19.33 15.14
CA PRO A 359 12.94 -19.37 14.80
C PRO A 359 13.56 -17.97 14.78
N GLU A 360 14.77 -17.82 15.32
CA GLU A 360 15.48 -16.52 15.34
C GLU A 360 15.70 -15.96 13.94
N THR A 361 15.89 -16.81 12.93
CA THR A 361 16.05 -16.43 11.52
C THR A 361 14.79 -15.79 10.93
N LEU A 362 13.63 -15.99 11.56
CA LEU A 362 12.33 -15.42 11.17
C LEU A 362 11.89 -14.27 12.07
N ILE A 363 12.81 -13.73 12.88
CA ILE A 363 12.58 -12.55 13.73
C ILE A 363 13.27 -11.33 13.12
N SER A 364 12.63 -10.18 13.24
CA SER A 364 13.17 -8.88 12.85
C SER A 364 12.63 -7.80 13.76
N GLY A 365 13.33 -6.67 13.86
CA GLY A 365 12.86 -5.56 14.69
C GLY A 365 13.47 -4.24 14.25
N TYR A 366 12.67 -3.19 14.32
CA TYR A 366 13.08 -1.86 13.87
C TYR A 366 12.40 -0.75 14.68
N PRO A 367 13.07 0.40 14.89
CA PRO A 367 12.42 1.59 15.41
C PRO A 367 11.37 2.07 14.40
N VAL A 368 10.19 2.47 14.90
CA VAL A 368 9.06 2.83 14.05
C VAL A 368 9.16 4.30 13.65
N TYR A 369 9.13 4.56 12.35
CA TYR A 369 9.18 5.90 11.78
C TYR A 369 7.98 6.18 10.87
N ASP A 370 7.62 7.44 10.77
CA ASP A 370 6.86 7.99 9.65
C ASP A 370 7.51 9.28 9.15
N ARG A 371 6.76 10.09 8.39
CA ARG A 371 7.10 11.48 8.09
C ARG A 371 5.86 12.35 8.30
N GLN A 372 6.08 13.65 8.45
CA GLN A 372 5.01 14.63 8.36
C GLN A 372 4.25 14.48 7.03
N LEU A 373 2.97 14.87 7.04
CA LEU A 373 2.13 14.87 5.84
C LEU A 373 2.82 15.61 4.69
N LEU A 374 2.83 14.96 3.53
CA LEU A 374 3.43 15.51 2.32
C LEU A 374 2.60 16.67 1.80
N ASP A 375 3.24 17.82 1.64
CA ASP A 375 2.66 18.99 0.98
C ASP A 375 2.84 18.88 -0.55
N ALA A 376 1.78 19.19 -1.30
CA ALA A 376 1.81 19.19 -2.76
C ALA A 376 2.83 20.21 -3.32
N ASP A 377 3.09 21.30 -2.60
CA ASP A 377 4.06 22.33 -3.01
C ASP A 377 5.50 21.78 -3.05
N LEU A 378 5.82 20.81 -2.20
CA LEU A 378 7.14 20.17 -2.20
C LEU A 378 7.38 19.34 -3.47
N LEU A 379 6.32 18.81 -4.07
CA LEU A 379 6.40 18.04 -5.33
C LEU A 379 6.46 18.97 -6.56
N LYS A 380 6.02 20.23 -6.45
CA LYS A 380 6.05 21.21 -7.56
C LYS A 380 7.46 21.50 -8.08
N LYS A 381 8.49 21.20 -7.30
CA LYS A 381 9.90 21.33 -7.68
C LYS A 381 10.29 20.38 -8.82
N GLY A 382 9.62 19.23 -8.95
CA GLY A 382 9.88 18.24 -10.00
C GLY A 382 8.91 18.38 -11.17
N THR A 383 9.43 18.57 -12.38
CA THR A 383 8.62 18.70 -13.61
C THR A 383 8.33 17.35 -14.24
N LYS A 384 9.24 16.39 -14.06
CA LYS A 384 9.21 15.04 -14.64
C LYS A 384 9.52 13.96 -13.59
N VAL A 385 9.26 14.27 -12.32
CA VAL A 385 9.55 13.38 -11.18
C VAL A 385 8.40 13.41 -10.19
N THR A 386 8.04 12.24 -9.66
CA THR A 386 7.05 12.11 -8.58
C THR A 386 7.36 10.92 -7.68
N LEU A 387 6.55 10.72 -6.63
CA LEU A 387 6.75 9.70 -5.59
C LEU A 387 5.48 8.88 -5.39
N ILE A 388 5.63 7.61 -5.01
CA ILE A 388 4.52 6.72 -4.61
C ILE A 388 4.88 5.89 -3.38
N GLY A 389 3.86 5.33 -2.70
CA GLY A 389 4.07 4.47 -1.54
C GLY A 389 4.89 5.14 -0.43
N ASP A 390 5.75 4.38 0.24
CA ASP A 390 6.54 4.87 1.37
C ASP A 390 7.56 5.96 1.00
N ALA A 391 7.88 6.14 -0.29
CA ALA A 391 8.69 7.28 -0.73
C ALA A 391 7.90 8.60 -0.62
N ALA A 392 6.58 8.56 -0.80
CA ALA A 392 5.68 9.71 -0.69
C ALA A 392 5.09 9.87 0.72
N HIS A 393 4.48 8.81 1.25
CA HIS A 393 3.67 8.84 2.47
C HIS A 393 3.99 7.65 3.40
N PRO A 394 5.23 7.56 3.92
CA PRO A 394 5.58 6.50 4.86
C PRO A 394 4.72 6.59 6.12
N MET A 395 4.29 5.44 6.63
CA MET A 395 3.39 5.36 7.79
C MET A 395 3.71 4.15 8.66
N SER A 396 3.36 4.23 9.94
CA SER A 396 3.54 3.14 10.89
C SER A 396 2.78 1.86 10.48
N PRO A 397 3.23 0.67 10.92
CA PRO A 397 2.61 -0.59 10.52
C PRO A 397 1.24 -0.85 11.18
N PHE A 398 0.84 -0.03 12.17
CA PHE A 398 -0.27 -0.34 13.07
C PHE A 398 -1.68 -0.37 12.45
N LYS A 399 -1.87 0.24 11.27
CA LYS A 399 -3.16 0.19 10.53
C LYS A 399 -3.13 -0.65 9.25
N GLY A 400 -1.97 -1.22 8.89
CA GLY A 400 -1.80 -2.03 7.69
C GLY A 400 -2.10 -1.29 6.37
N GLN A 401 -1.92 0.04 6.32
CA GLN A 401 -2.34 0.85 5.17
C GLN A 401 -1.26 1.08 4.11
N GLY A 402 0.03 1.03 4.44
CA GLY A 402 1.12 1.42 3.53
C GLY A 402 1.06 0.71 2.17
N ALA A 403 1.13 -0.62 2.16
CA ALA A 403 1.02 -1.41 0.93
C ALA A 403 -0.32 -1.22 0.19
N ASN A 404 -1.43 -1.02 0.92
CA ASN A 404 -2.71 -0.74 0.31
C ASN A 404 -2.69 0.60 -0.45
N GLN A 405 -2.07 1.64 0.12
CA GLN A 405 -1.94 2.94 -0.55
C GLN A 405 -0.98 2.85 -1.75
N ALA A 406 0.17 2.19 -1.59
CA ALA A 406 1.12 2.01 -2.69
C ALA A 406 0.49 1.33 -3.94
N LEU A 407 -0.36 0.32 -3.73
CA LEU A 407 -1.14 -0.31 -4.80
C LEU A 407 -2.14 0.67 -5.45
N LEU A 408 -2.80 1.51 -4.66
CA LEU A 408 -3.73 2.51 -5.20
C LEU A 408 -2.99 3.59 -5.99
N ASP A 409 -1.84 4.05 -5.51
CA ASP A 409 -1.00 5.04 -6.18
C ASP A 409 -0.55 4.54 -7.54
N ALA A 410 0.02 3.32 -7.58
CA ALA A 410 0.46 2.66 -8.81
C ALA A 410 -0.65 2.60 -9.87
N LEU A 411 -1.85 2.17 -9.47
CA LEU A 411 -2.98 2.06 -10.39
C LEU A 411 -3.53 3.43 -10.80
N SER A 412 -3.56 4.40 -9.88
CA SER A 412 -4.00 5.78 -10.14
C SER A 412 -3.07 6.46 -11.15
N LEU A 413 -1.76 6.40 -10.93
CA LEU A 413 -0.74 6.99 -11.81
C LEU A 413 -0.77 6.38 -13.20
N ALA A 414 -0.77 5.04 -13.33
CA ALA A 414 -0.81 4.39 -14.64
C ALA A 414 -2.10 4.71 -15.42
N ARG A 415 -3.25 4.82 -14.73
CA ARG A 415 -4.50 5.29 -15.36
C ARG A 415 -4.42 6.76 -15.78
N GLY A 416 -3.77 7.59 -14.97
CA GLY A 416 -3.49 8.99 -15.27
C GLY A 416 -2.68 9.13 -16.56
N ILE A 417 -1.52 8.45 -16.64
CA ILE A 417 -0.65 8.42 -17.82
C ILE A 417 -1.42 7.94 -19.05
N TYR A 418 -2.11 6.79 -18.96
CA TYR A 418 -2.85 6.23 -20.08
C TYR A 418 -3.89 7.20 -20.67
N LYS A 419 -4.56 7.98 -19.81
CA LYS A 419 -5.61 8.94 -20.20
C LYS A 419 -5.03 10.29 -20.65
N GLY A 420 -4.07 10.83 -19.91
CA GLY A 420 -3.53 12.18 -20.08
C GLY A 420 -2.44 12.28 -21.15
N CYS A 421 -1.75 11.18 -21.44
CA CYS A 421 -0.68 11.10 -22.43
C CYS A 421 -1.07 10.29 -23.68
N LYS A 422 -2.37 10.18 -23.97
CA LYS A 422 -2.88 9.48 -25.15
C LYS A 422 -2.41 10.17 -26.47
N PRO A 423 -2.48 9.48 -27.62
CA PRO A 423 -2.30 10.12 -28.91
C PRO A 423 -3.18 11.38 -29.03
N LEU A 424 -2.61 12.47 -29.57
CA LEU A 424 -3.24 13.79 -29.72
C LEU A 424 -3.43 14.62 -28.44
N SER A 425 -2.95 14.20 -27.26
CA SER A 425 -3.08 15.03 -26.05
C SER A 425 -2.05 16.16 -25.94
N GLN A 426 -1.11 16.25 -26.88
CA GLN A 426 -0.02 17.25 -26.88
C GLN A 426 0.71 17.32 -25.53
N TRP A 427 0.85 16.17 -24.85
CA TRP A 427 1.44 16.14 -23.52
C TRP A 427 2.94 16.46 -23.53
N LYS A 428 3.62 16.24 -24.67
CA LYS A 428 5.05 16.59 -24.83
C LYS A 428 5.22 18.11 -24.79
N GLU A 429 4.30 18.86 -25.39
CA GLU A 429 4.28 20.33 -25.40
C GLU A 429 3.73 20.91 -24.08
N ILE A 430 2.67 20.32 -23.53
CA ILE A 430 2.03 20.76 -22.28
C ILE A 430 2.90 20.45 -21.05
N GLY A 431 3.71 19.40 -21.14
CA GLY A 431 4.53 18.85 -20.06
C GLY A 431 3.77 17.86 -19.17
N ILE A 432 4.46 16.77 -18.80
CA ILE A 432 3.91 15.67 -17.99
C ILE A 432 3.26 16.18 -16.70
N ARG A 433 3.87 17.16 -16.02
CA ARG A 433 3.33 17.70 -14.77
C ARG A 433 1.90 18.23 -14.91
N LYS A 434 1.67 19.07 -15.91
CA LYS A 434 0.36 19.67 -16.18
C LYS A 434 -0.61 18.64 -16.77
N SER A 435 -0.11 17.67 -17.53
CA SER A 435 -0.95 16.60 -18.10
C SER A 435 -1.46 15.60 -17.06
N ILE A 436 -0.63 15.19 -16.10
CA ILE A 436 -0.97 14.08 -15.18
C ILE A 436 -0.50 14.23 -13.72
N LEU A 437 0.69 14.80 -13.44
CA LEU A 437 1.25 14.73 -12.08
C LEU A 437 0.46 15.56 -11.07
N THR A 438 0.06 16.78 -11.41
CA THR A 438 -0.63 17.66 -10.46
C THR A 438 -1.95 17.06 -9.97
N GLU A 439 -2.75 16.46 -10.86
CA GLU A 439 -4.01 15.79 -10.49
C GLU A 439 -3.74 14.52 -9.66
N PHE A 440 -2.76 13.71 -10.09
CA PHE A 440 -2.37 12.49 -9.39
C PHE A 440 -1.87 12.76 -7.97
N GLU A 441 -0.93 13.70 -7.81
CA GLU A 441 -0.31 14.03 -6.53
C GLU A 441 -1.33 14.59 -5.54
N SER A 442 -2.23 15.45 -6.03
CA SER A 442 -3.31 16.01 -5.21
C SER A 442 -4.25 14.90 -4.69
N GLU A 443 -4.67 13.97 -5.56
CA GLU A 443 -5.49 12.81 -5.16
C GLU A 443 -4.75 11.91 -4.17
N MET A 444 -3.48 11.59 -4.45
CA MET A 444 -2.66 10.73 -3.61
C MET A 444 -2.49 11.32 -2.21
N ILE A 445 -2.19 12.62 -2.11
CA ILE A 445 -2.00 13.32 -0.83
C ILE A 445 -3.32 13.34 -0.05
N GLU A 446 -4.43 13.76 -0.67
CA GLU A 446 -5.74 13.82 -0.02
C GLU A 446 -6.15 12.44 0.54
N ARG A 447 -6.01 11.40 -0.29
CA ARG A 447 -6.37 10.03 0.10
C ARG A 447 -5.48 9.48 1.22
N SER A 448 -4.17 9.68 1.13
CA SER A 448 -3.19 9.08 2.04
C SER A 448 -3.05 9.83 3.37
N ALA A 449 -3.34 11.14 3.42
CA ALA A 449 -3.16 11.97 4.61
C ALA A 449 -3.88 11.42 5.85
N SER A 450 -5.16 11.03 5.70
CA SER A 450 -5.93 10.42 6.79
C SER A 450 -5.34 9.09 7.29
N LYS A 451 -4.60 8.37 6.44
CA LYS A 451 -3.98 7.08 6.76
C LYS A 451 -2.67 7.29 7.50
N VAL A 452 -1.84 8.24 7.07
CA VAL A 452 -0.60 8.62 7.76
C VAL A 452 -0.94 9.12 9.16
N LYS A 453 -1.79 10.16 9.27
CA LYS A 453 -2.21 10.71 10.57
C LYS A 453 -2.80 9.64 11.48
N GLY A 454 -3.72 8.85 10.93
CA GLY A 454 -4.34 7.78 11.69
C GLY A 454 -3.34 6.71 12.16
N SER A 455 -2.29 6.42 11.40
CA SER A 455 -1.30 5.41 11.77
C SER A 455 -0.34 5.93 12.85
N ALA A 456 0.01 7.23 12.81
CA ALA A 456 0.74 7.90 13.88
C ALA A 456 -0.05 7.88 15.20
N GLU A 457 -1.31 8.32 15.17
CA GLU A 457 -2.19 8.27 16.36
C GLU A 457 -2.39 6.84 16.91
N ALA A 458 -2.27 5.82 16.06
CA ALA A 458 -2.35 4.43 16.51
C ALA A 458 -1.10 4.00 17.28
N ALA A 459 0.08 4.55 16.94
CA ALA A 459 1.30 4.28 17.70
C ALA A 459 1.15 4.73 19.16
N GLU A 460 0.59 5.92 19.39
CA GLU A 460 0.34 6.43 20.74
C GLU A 460 -0.79 5.65 21.42
N LEU A 461 -1.95 5.51 20.76
CA LEU A 461 -3.11 4.90 21.38
C LEU A 461 -2.89 3.44 21.80
N LEU A 462 -2.19 2.66 20.98
CA LEU A 462 -2.00 1.23 21.22
C LEU A 462 -1.03 0.94 22.37
N HIS A 463 -0.30 1.96 22.83
CA HIS A 463 0.60 1.92 23.99
C HIS A 463 0.10 2.91 25.06
N SER A 464 -1.21 2.90 25.31
CA SER A 464 -1.86 3.66 26.38
C SER A 464 -3.03 2.88 26.98
N GLU A 465 -3.51 3.27 28.16
CA GLU A 465 -4.69 2.68 28.82
C GLU A 465 -5.93 2.60 27.93
N ILE A 466 -6.06 3.47 26.92
CA ILE A 466 -7.17 3.46 25.96
C ILE A 466 -7.27 2.12 25.21
N VAL A 467 -6.15 1.41 25.02
CA VAL A 467 -6.15 0.09 24.36
C VAL A 467 -6.97 -0.96 25.13
N LEU A 468 -7.08 -0.79 26.45
CA LEU A 468 -7.76 -1.70 27.38
C LEU A 468 -9.27 -1.44 27.49
N TYR A 469 -9.78 -0.35 26.91
CA TYR A 469 -11.21 -0.03 27.02
C TYR A 469 -12.08 -1.09 26.34
N GLU A 470 -13.06 -1.61 27.08
CA GLU A 470 -13.95 -2.65 26.59
C GLU A 470 -14.80 -2.16 25.40
N GLY A 471 -14.98 -3.03 24.41
CA GLY A 471 -15.93 -2.79 23.34
C GLY A 471 -15.64 -3.55 22.05
N ASP A 472 -16.66 -3.73 21.24
CA ASP A 472 -16.53 -4.52 20.00
C ASP A 472 -16.06 -3.67 18.83
N GLY A 473 -14.85 -3.96 18.35
CA GLY A 473 -14.29 -3.35 17.16
C GLY A 473 -12.82 -2.98 17.28
N PRO A 474 -12.24 -2.44 16.19
CA PRO A 474 -10.85 -2.00 16.17
C PRO A 474 -10.55 -1.00 17.29
N ARG A 475 -9.37 -1.13 17.91
CA ARG A 475 -8.93 -0.21 18.97
C ARG A 475 -8.86 1.22 18.43
N GLY A 476 -9.25 2.18 19.28
CA GLY A 476 -9.41 3.59 18.92
C GLY A 476 -10.78 3.99 18.37
N LYS A 477 -11.69 3.04 18.12
CA LYS A 477 -13.10 3.35 17.79
C LYS A 477 -13.89 3.84 19.02
N HIS A 478 -13.54 3.33 20.20
CA HIS A 478 -14.25 3.57 21.47
C HIS A 478 -13.54 4.59 22.36
N ARG A 479 -12.86 5.58 21.76
CA ARG A 479 -12.32 6.72 22.51
C ARG A 479 -13.49 7.42 23.22
N LYS A 480 -13.39 7.64 24.55
CA LYS A 480 -14.35 8.52 25.24
C LYS A 480 -14.24 9.89 24.57
N LYS A 481 -15.38 10.49 24.20
CA LYS A 481 -15.49 11.80 23.53
C LYS A 481 -14.93 13.00 24.33
N LYS A 482 -14.15 12.78 25.39
CA LYS A 482 -13.77 13.81 26.36
C LYS A 482 -12.32 14.31 26.28
N ASP A 483 -11.49 13.79 25.36
CA ASP A 483 -10.10 14.24 25.22
C ASP A 483 -9.78 14.67 23.76
N ILE A 484 -10.54 15.65 23.23
CA ILE A 484 -10.16 16.43 22.03
C ILE A 484 -9.99 17.88 22.47
#